data_AF-A0A661BS43-F1
#
_entry.id   AF-A0A661BS43-F1
#
_cell.length_a   1.000
_cell.length_b   1.000
_cell.length_c   1.000
_cell.angle_alpha   90.00
_cell.angle_beta   90.00
_cell.angle_gamma   90.00
#
_symmetry.space_group_name_H-M   'P 1'
#
loop_
_entity.id
_entity.type
_entity.pdbx_description
1 polymer ?
#
loop_
_entity_poly.entity_id
_entity_poly.type
_entity_poly.pdbx_seq_one_letter_code
_entity_poly.pdbx_strand_id
1 'polypeptide(L)'
;MAIQRNRMGNSMGFSLLEVMITLLILSVGLLGLAGLQAQSLRFNHFAFMRGQASILAYAMADRMRANRFAIVTDAGNYVGSYNETDGGGNYQAPANNGCTQATPGGTATNCTVNQMAAHDRFQWDANLALYLASGQGQVCVDATP
;
A
#
# COMPACT_ATOMS: atom_id res chain seq x y z
N MET A 1 75.97 21.21 -40.21
CA MET A 1 74.76 20.63 -40.80
C MET A 1 73.73 20.45 -39.67
N ALA A 2 72.49 20.88 -39.88
CA ALA A 2 71.62 21.51 -38.87
C ALA A 2 71.07 20.61 -37.74
N ILE A 3 70.97 21.20 -36.55
CA ILE A 3 70.30 20.69 -35.34
C ILE A 3 68.77 20.84 -35.53
N GLN A 4 68.02 19.73 -35.54
CA GLN A 4 66.56 19.77 -35.52
C GLN A 4 66.05 20.03 -34.09
N ARG A 5 65.39 21.19 -33.89
CA ARG A 5 64.75 21.59 -32.62
C ARG A 5 63.46 20.79 -32.39
N ASN A 6 63.44 19.97 -31.34
CA ASN A 6 62.23 19.35 -30.83
C ASN A 6 61.33 20.43 -30.18
N ARG A 7 60.21 20.78 -30.80
CA ARG A 7 59.20 21.65 -30.17
C ARG A 7 58.31 20.78 -29.28
N MET A 8 58.69 20.65 -28.01
CA MET A 8 57.74 20.18 -26.98
C MET A 8 56.68 21.27 -26.80
N GLY A 9 55.49 21.02 -27.35
CA GLY A 9 54.33 21.90 -27.24
C GLY A 9 53.92 22.04 -25.78
N ASN A 10 54.03 23.26 -25.27
CA ASN A 10 53.68 23.63 -23.91
C ASN A 10 52.16 23.55 -23.72
N SER A 11 51.67 22.47 -23.10
CA SER A 11 50.24 22.26 -22.81
C SER A 11 50.07 22.00 -21.32
N MET A 12 50.14 23.03 -20.48
CA MET A 12 50.06 22.88 -19.01
C MET A 12 48.99 23.77 -18.35
N GLY A 13 47.91 24.11 -19.05
CA GLY A 13 46.87 25.00 -18.52
C GLY A 13 45.42 24.51 -18.55
N PHE A 14 45.11 23.40 -19.25
CA PHE A 14 43.72 23.00 -19.51
C PHE A 14 43.21 21.79 -18.70
N SER A 15 44.06 21.02 -18.01
CA SER A 15 43.62 19.78 -17.34
C SER A 15 42.80 20.01 -16.07
N LEU A 16 43.08 21.07 -15.29
CA LEU A 16 42.33 21.34 -14.05
C LEU A 16 40.90 21.80 -14.36
N LEU A 17 40.73 22.62 -15.41
CA LEU A 17 39.41 23.06 -15.88
C LEU A 17 38.60 21.89 -16.44
N GLU A 18 39.24 20.96 -17.15
CA GLU A 18 38.62 19.72 -17.63
C GLU A 18 38.11 18.84 -16.47
N VAL A 19 38.92 18.65 -15.42
CA VAL A 19 38.48 17.91 -14.23
C VAL A 19 37.33 18.62 -13.49
N MET A 20 37.35 19.94 -13.38
CA MET A 20 36.24 20.67 -12.73
C MET A 20 34.94 20.57 -13.52
N ILE A 21 35.01 20.65 -14.86
CA ILE A 21 33.83 20.50 -15.72
C ILE A 21 33.29 19.07 -15.66
N THR A 22 34.15 18.05 -15.68
CA THR A 22 33.71 16.66 -15.53
C THR A 22 33.02 16.41 -14.19
N LEU A 23 33.57 16.94 -13.09
CA LEU A 23 32.94 16.85 -11.77
C LEU A 23 31.61 17.61 -11.72
N LEU A 24 31.51 18.76 -12.37
CA LEU A 24 30.26 19.52 -12.48
C LEU A 24 29.19 18.71 -13.22
N ILE A 25 29.51 18.19 -14.41
CA ILE A 25 28.58 17.37 -15.20
C ILE A 25 28.18 16.11 -14.43
N LEU A 26 29.15 15.42 -13.81
CA LEU A 26 28.92 14.24 -12.99
C LEU A 26 27.97 14.57 -11.82
N SER A 27 28.21 15.66 -11.12
CA SER A 27 27.38 16.08 -9.98
C SER A 27 25.93 16.31 -10.40
N VAL A 28 25.71 17.02 -11.51
CA VAL A 28 24.36 17.26 -12.06
C VAL A 28 23.70 15.95 -12.48
N GLY A 29 24.44 15.05 -13.13
CA GLY A 29 23.94 13.72 -13.51
C GLY A 29 23.53 12.87 -12.32
N LEU A 30 24.33 12.85 -11.24
CA LEU A 30 24.03 12.12 -10.01
C LEU A 30 22.82 12.70 -9.27
N LEU A 31 22.65 14.03 -9.24
CA LEU A 31 21.43 14.65 -8.70
C LEU A 31 20.19 14.24 -9.49
N GLY A 32 20.29 14.18 -10.82
CA GLY A 32 19.21 13.67 -11.67
C GLY A 32 18.84 12.22 -11.35
N LEU A 33 19.84 11.35 -11.21
CA LEU A 33 19.63 9.95 -10.84
C LEU A 33 19.01 9.80 -9.44
N ALA A 34 19.46 10.58 -8.46
CA ALA A 34 18.88 10.57 -7.12
C ALA A 34 17.39 10.97 -7.14
N GLY A 35 17.01 11.96 -7.95
CA GLY A 35 15.62 12.34 -8.16
C GLY A 35 14.77 11.20 -8.75
N LEU A 36 15.29 10.51 -9.77
CA LEU A 36 14.62 9.35 -10.35
C LEU A 36 14.47 8.18 -9.35
N GLN A 37 15.49 7.93 -8.52
CA GLN A 37 15.42 6.91 -7.48
C GLN A 37 14.36 7.24 -6.43
N ALA A 38 14.34 8.48 -5.93
CA ALA A 38 13.34 8.94 -4.98
C ALA A 38 11.91 8.78 -5.53
N GLN A 39 11.71 9.17 -6.80
CA GLN A 39 10.41 9.01 -7.45
C GLN A 39 10.03 7.53 -7.63
N SER A 40 10.98 6.67 -7.98
CA SER A 40 10.77 5.24 -8.12
C SER A 40 10.34 4.60 -6.80
N LEU A 41 10.97 4.98 -5.68
CA LEU A 41 10.57 4.50 -4.34
C LEU A 41 9.13 4.90 -4.00
N ARG A 42 8.75 6.16 -4.29
CA ARG A 42 7.37 6.64 -4.08
C ARG A 42 6.36 5.83 -4.90
N PHE A 43 6.64 5.59 -6.17
CA PHE A 43 5.76 4.79 -7.03
C PHE A 43 5.65 3.33 -6.57
N ASN A 44 6.76 2.72 -6.15
CA ASN A 44 6.72 1.36 -5.58
C ASN A 44 5.86 1.30 -4.32
N HIS A 45 5.98 2.28 -3.43
CA HIS A 45 5.16 2.35 -2.23
C HIS A 45 3.66 2.49 -2.56
N PHE A 46 3.29 3.33 -3.52
CA PHE A 46 1.90 3.45 -3.98
C PHE A 46 1.37 2.15 -4.61
N ALA A 47 2.19 1.48 -5.43
CA ALA A 47 1.83 0.20 -6.03
C ALA A 47 1.61 -0.88 -4.96
N PHE A 48 2.48 -0.92 -3.94
CA PHE A 48 2.34 -1.81 -2.81
C PHE A 48 1.04 -1.58 -2.03
N MET A 49 0.72 -0.33 -1.68
CA MET A 49 -0.51 0.00 -0.96
C MET A 49 -1.76 -0.34 -1.76
N ARG A 50 -1.77 -0.07 -3.08
CA ARG A 50 -2.88 -0.48 -3.96
C ARG A 50 -3.03 -2.00 -4.05
N GLY A 51 -1.91 -2.73 -4.08
CA GLY A 51 -1.89 -4.19 -4.04
C GLY A 51 -2.52 -4.72 -2.75
N GLN A 52 -2.13 -4.18 -1.60
CA GLN A 52 -2.70 -4.55 -0.29
C GLN A 52 -4.19 -4.25 -0.22
N ALA A 53 -4.65 -3.09 -0.69
CA ALA A 53 -6.07 -2.76 -0.75
C ALA A 53 -6.85 -3.76 -1.61
N SER A 54 -6.28 -4.17 -2.75
CA SER A 54 -6.91 -5.16 -3.63
C SER A 54 -7.03 -6.52 -2.94
N ILE A 55 -5.96 -6.99 -2.28
CA ILE A 55 -5.95 -8.25 -1.52
C ILE A 55 -7.02 -8.24 -0.43
N LEU A 56 -7.11 -7.14 0.34
CA LEU A 56 -8.12 -7.00 1.38
C LEU A 56 -9.54 -6.95 0.84
N ALA A 57 -9.77 -6.31 -0.30
CA ALA A 57 -11.08 -6.29 -0.97
C ALA A 57 -11.49 -7.70 -1.42
N TYR A 58 -10.57 -8.47 -2.02
CA TYR A 58 -10.84 -9.86 -2.38
C TYR A 58 -11.09 -10.74 -1.15
N ALA A 59 -10.33 -10.55 -0.06
CA ALA A 59 -10.55 -11.28 1.18
C ALA A 59 -11.96 -11.06 1.76
N MET A 60 -12.48 -9.83 1.70
CA MET A 60 -13.87 -9.56 2.10
C MET A 60 -14.88 -10.20 1.15
N ALA A 61 -14.66 -10.11 -0.16
CA ALA A 61 -15.52 -10.75 -1.15
C ALA A 61 -15.59 -12.28 -0.96
N ASP A 62 -14.48 -12.92 -0.62
CA ASP A 62 -14.43 -14.36 -0.38
C ASP A 62 -15.13 -14.76 0.93
N ARG A 63 -15.04 -13.94 1.98
CA ARG A 63 -15.82 -14.14 3.22
C ARG A 63 -17.32 -14.03 2.97
N MET A 64 -17.75 -13.02 2.21
CA MET A 64 -19.14 -12.85 1.77
C MET A 64 -19.65 -14.07 0.98
N ARG A 65 -18.82 -14.62 0.07
CA ARG A 65 -19.15 -15.84 -0.69
C ARG A 65 -19.23 -17.07 0.21
N ALA A 66 -18.33 -17.21 1.17
CA ALA A 66 -18.33 -18.33 2.12
C ALA A 66 -19.57 -18.32 3.01
N ASN A 67 -20.02 -17.13 3.44
CA ASN A 67 -21.22 -16.93 4.25
C ASN A 67 -22.39 -16.35 3.43
N ARG A 68 -22.65 -16.94 2.25
CA ARG A 68 -23.72 -16.47 1.35
C ARG A 68 -25.09 -16.37 2.02
N PHE A 69 -25.36 -17.23 3.01
CA PHE A 69 -26.64 -17.29 3.70
C PHE A 69 -26.92 -16.01 4.50
N ALA A 70 -25.89 -15.36 5.07
CA ALA A 70 -26.07 -14.06 5.71
C ALA A 70 -26.58 -13.02 4.72
N ILE A 71 -26.08 -13.01 3.49
CA ILE A 71 -26.52 -12.06 2.45
C ILE A 71 -27.96 -12.37 2.00
N VAL A 72 -28.31 -13.66 1.90
CA VAL A 72 -29.68 -14.08 1.53
C VAL A 72 -30.69 -13.72 2.62
N THR A 73 -30.32 -13.82 3.89
CA THR A 73 -31.20 -13.43 5.00
C THR A 73 -31.36 -11.92 5.11
N ASP A 74 -30.28 -11.16 4.86
CA ASP A 74 -30.29 -9.70 4.84
C ASP A 74 -29.10 -9.19 4.02
N ALA A 75 -29.38 -8.49 2.91
CA ALA A 75 -28.35 -7.92 2.04
C ALA A 75 -27.49 -6.87 2.77
N GLY A 76 -28.00 -6.29 3.86
CA GLY A 76 -27.30 -5.31 4.70
C GLY A 76 -26.26 -5.90 5.66
N ASN A 77 -26.18 -7.23 5.80
CA ASN A 77 -25.30 -7.86 6.79
C ASN A 77 -23.80 -7.56 6.62
N TYR A 78 -23.37 -7.32 5.39
CA TYR A 78 -22.00 -6.91 5.07
C TYR A 78 -21.89 -5.44 4.64
N VAL A 79 -23.00 -4.70 4.54
CA VAL A 79 -22.99 -3.30 4.12
C VAL A 79 -22.44 -2.43 5.24
N GLY A 80 -21.59 -1.48 4.88
CA GLY A 80 -21.03 -0.50 5.81
C GLY A 80 -19.74 0.14 5.32
N SER A 81 -19.35 1.19 6.02
CA SER A 81 -18.04 1.81 5.96
C SER A 81 -17.16 1.26 7.09
N TYR A 82 -15.89 0.99 6.78
CA TYR A 82 -14.94 0.31 7.64
C TYR A 82 -13.63 1.08 7.67
N ASN A 83 -13.07 1.22 8.87
CA ASN A 83 -11.95 2.09 9.18
C ASN A 83 -12.17 3.55 8.71
N GLU A 84 -13.44 3.94 8.59
CA GLU A 84 -13.89 5.27 8.20
C GLU A 84 -14.76 5.83 9.34
N THR A 85 -14.53 7.10 9.67
CA THR A 85 -15.44 7.83 10.56
C THR A 85 -16.65 8.22 9.74
N ASP A 86 -17.87 7.98 10.24
CA ASP A 86 -19.06 8.45 9.56
C ASP A 86 -19.02 9.98 9.38
N GLY A 87 -19.91 10.54 8.55
CA GLY A 87 -20.01 12.00 8.37
C GLY A 87 -20.27 12.80 9.66
N GLY A 88 -20.50 12.13 10.80
CA GLY A 88 -20.64 12.70 12.14
C GLY A 88 -19.43 12.47 13.06
N GLY A 89 -18.34 11.86 12.59
CA GLY A 89 -17.14 11.60 13.39
C GLY A 89 -17.24 10.41 14.36
N ASN A 90 -18.27 9.56 14.22
CA ASN A 90 -18.39 8.32 14.97
C ASN A 90 -17.91 7.14 14.12
N TYR A 91 -16.98 6.37 14.66
CA TYR A 91 -16.60 5.07 14.12
C TYR A 91 -17.16 4.00 15.06
N GLN A 92 -18.08 3.18 14.54
CA GLN A 92 -18.69 2.11 15.30
C GLN A 92 -18.14 0.77 14.81
N ALA A 93 -17.12 0.27 15.52
CA ALA A 93 -16.48 -0.98 15.17
C ALA A 93 -17.50 -2.14 15.10
N PRO A 94 -17.43 -3.00 14.08
CA PRO A 94 -18.29 -4.18 14.01
C PRO A 94 -18.09 -5.09 15.23
N ALA A 95 -19.16 -5.74 15.68
CA ALA A 95 -19.11 -6.57 16.88
C ALA A 95 -18.21 -7.80 16.71
N ASN A 96 -17.25 -7.97 17.63
CA ASN A 96 -16.46 -9.20 17.71
C ASN A 96 -17.25 -10.32 18.40
N ASN A 97 -17.96 -11.12 17.61
CA ASN A 97 -18.73 -12.27 18.12
C ASN A 97 -17.88 -13.52 18.40
N GLY A 98 -16.54 -13.44 18.29
CA GLY A 98 -15.66 -14.57 18.58
C GLY A 98 -15.92 -15.81 17.70
N CYS A 99 -16.37 -15.60 16.45
CA CYS A 99 -16.76 -16.67 15.53
C CYS A 99 -15.57 -17.37 14.85
N THR A 100 -14.35 -17.14 15.31
CA THR A 100 -13.18 -17.90 14.88
C THR A 100 -13.16 -19.28 15.51
N GLN A 101 -12.72 -20.26 14.73
CA GLN A 101 -12.49 -21.63 15.15
C GLN A 101 -11.87 -21.74 16.55
N ALA A 102 -12.40 -22.71 17.30
CA ALA A 102 -11.75 -23.38 18.40
C ALA A 102 -10.23 -23.41 18.22
N THR A 103 -9.51 -22.72 19.11
CA THR A 103 -8.12 -23.10 19.40
C THR A 103 -8.08 -24.61 19.71
N PRO A 104 -6.93 -25.30 19.58
CA PRO A 104 -6.79 -26.64 20.14
C PRO A 104 -7.15 -26.59 21.65
N GLY A 105 -8.34 -27.09 22.02
CA GLY A 105 -8.91 -26.99 23.37
C GLY A 105 -9.87 -25.82 23.64
N GLY A 106 -10.16 -24.97 22.66
CA GLY A 106 -11.18 -23.92 22.76
C GLY A 106 -12.58 -24.42 22.39
N THR A 107 -13.61 -23.94 23.07
CA THR A 107 -15.00 -24.20 22.68
C THR A 107 -15.30 -23.44 21.40
N ALA A 108 -15.70 -24.14 20.33
CA ALA A 108 -16.21 -23.48 19.14
C ALA A 108 -17.46 -22.67 19.51
N THR A 109 -17.40 -21.35 19.37
CA THR A 109 -18.59 -20.50 19.50
C THR A 109 -19.53 -20.81 18.35
N ASN A 110 -20.72 -21.35 18.65
CA ASN A 110 -21.75 -21.55 17.65
C ASN A 110 -22.33 -20.18 17.25
N CYS A 111 -21.87 -19.64 16.12
CA CYS A 111 -22.38 -18.39 15.59
C CYS A 111 -23.50 -18.64 14.58
N THR A 112 -24.54 -17.79 14.64
CA THR A 112 -25.49 -17.64 13.54
C THR A 112 -24.81 -17.02 12.32
N VAL A 113 -25.42 -17.15 11.13
CA VAL A 113 -24.90 -16.56 9.88
C VAL A 113 -24.71 -15.04 9.99
N ASN A 114 -25.58 -14.34 10.72
CA ASN A 114 -25.48 -12.89 10.96
C ASN A 114 -24.32 -12.57 11.93
N GLN A 115 -24.12 -13.40 12.96
CA GLN A 115 -23.01 -13.22 13.89
C GLN A 115 -21.66 -13.47 13.22
N MET A 116 -21.59 -14.45 12.30
CA MET A 116 -20.41 -14.68 11.46
C MET A 116 -20.13 -13.47 10.57
N ALA A 117 -21.13 -12.88 9.93
CA ALA A 117 -20.95 -11.68 9.10
C ALA A 117 -20.43 -10.49 9.92
N ALA A 118 -20.98 -10.24 11.11
CA ALA A 118 -20.45 -9.21 12.01
C ALA A 118 -19.01 -9.46 12.44
N HIS A 119 -18.63 -10.73 12.65
CA HIS A 119 -17.25 -11.09 12.98
C HIS A 119 -16.29 -10.92 11.79
N ASP A 120 -16.70 -11.30 10.57
CA ASP A 120 -15.93 -11.06 9.34
C ASP A 120 -15.63 -9.57 9.14
N ARG A 121 -16.67 -8.74 9.34
CA ARG A 121 -16.57 -7.28 9.31
C ARG A 121 -15.55 -6.76 10.33
N PHE A 122 -15.61 -7.25 11.58
CA PHE A 122 -14.67 -6.89 12.64
C PHE A 122 -13.22 -7.23 12.26
N GLN A 123 -12.99 -8.44 11.76
CA GLN A 123 -11.65 -8.87 11.35
C GLN A 123 -11.14 -8.05 10.16
N TRP A 124 -11.99 -7.77 9.19
CA TRP A 124 -11.60 -7.00 8.02
C TRP A 124 -11.26 -5.56 8.35
N ASP A 125 -12.07 -4.94 9.21
CA ASP A 125 -11.82 -3.60 9.72
C ASP A 125 -10.48 -3.50 10.45
N ALA A 126 -10.18 -4.44 11.36
CA ALA A 126 -8.88 -4.50 12.02
C ALA A 126 -7.72 -4.66 11.02
N ASN A 127 -7.90 -5.48 9.98
CA ASN A 127 -6.89 -5.66 8.93
C ASN A 127 -6.71 -4.41 8.06
N LEU A 128 -7.77 -3.67 7.76
CA LEU A 128 -7.70 -2.38 7.05
C LEU A 128 -6.81 -1.40 7.83
N ALA A 129 -7.04 -1.26 9.13
CA ALA A 129 -6.25 -0.39 10.00
C ALA A 129 -4.78 -0.81 10.12
N LEU A 130 -4.50 -2.12 10.11
CA LEU A 130 -3.14 -2.64 10.24
C LEU A 130 -2.31 -2.54 8.95
N TYR A 131 -2.91 -2.84 7.79
CA TYR A 131 -2.16 -2.97 6.53
C TYR A 131 -2.22 -1.72 5.66
N LEU A 132 -3.21 -0.85 5.86
CA LEU A 132 -3.36 0.40 5.12
C LEU A 132 -3.44 1.56 6.10
N ALA A 133 -2.32 2.26 6.30
CA ALA A 133 -2.31 3.48 7.10
C ALA A 133 -3.32 4.48 6.49
N SER A 134 -4.39 4.79 7.22
CA SER A 134 -5.53 5.61 6.76
C SER A 134 -6.35 5.03 5.61
N GLY A 135 -6.22 3.73 5.30
CA GLY A 135 -7.03 3.09 4.27
C GLY A 135 -8.43 2.75 4.77
N GLN A 136 -9.43 3.12 3.98
CA GLN A 136 -10.84 2.87 4.28
C GLN A 136 -11.36 1.73 3.39
N GLY A 137 -12.35 1.01 3.89
CA GLY A 137 -13.07 0.00 3.14
C GLY A 137 -14.56 0.30 3.17
N GLN A 138 -15.26 0.01 2.07
CA GLN A 138 -16.71 0.10 2.04
C GLN A 138 -17.27 -1.11 1.31
N VAL A 139 -18.41 -1.60 1.79
CA VAL A 139 -19.23 -2.58 1.11
C VAL A 139 -20.61 -1.97 0.94
N CYS A 140 -21.07 -1.92 -0.30
CA CYS A 140 -22.39 -1.45 -0.70
C CYS A 140 -23.06 -2.51 -1.59
N VAL A 141 -24.40 -2.52 -1.60
CA VAL A 141 -25.19 -3.45 -2.43
C VAL A 141 -25.28 -3.02 -3.89
N ASP A 142 -25.05 -1.73 -4.15
CA ASP A 142 -25.08 -1.09 -5.46
C ASP A 142 -23.93 -0.08 -5.61
N ALA A 143 -23.92 0.68 -6.70
CA ALA A 143 -22.88 1.66 -6.98
C ALA A 143 -22.97 2.95 -6.14
N THR A 144 -23.95 3.06 -5.23
CA THR A 144 -24.12 4.23 -4.36
C THR A 144 -23.60 3.93 -2.95
N PRO A 145 -22.49 4.57 -2.53
CA PRO A 145 -22.05 4.51 -1.14
C PRO A 145 -23.00 5.22 -0.18
#